data_AF-A0A0D2PG07-F1
#
_entry.id   AF-A0A0D2PG07-F1
#
_cell.length_a   1.000
_cell.length_b   1.000
_cell.length_c   1.000
_cell.angle_alpha   90.00
_cell.angle_beta   90.00
_cell.angle_gamma   90.00
#
_symmetry.space_group_name_H-M   'P 1'
#
loop_
_entity.id
_entity.type
_entity.pdbx_description
1 polymer ?
#
loop_
_entity_poly.entity_id
_entity_poly.type
_entity_poly.pdbx_seq_one_letter_code
_entity_poly.pdbx_strand_id
1 'polypeptide(L)'
;MAAAESATAIQRNQVDLLDFIDWSGVECLNQSSGHSLSNALKQGSEEEGPKTVKLFRNREHMGFSNVNDFPPSDAAGKSVAVKCVKFQNVRSLTIFIEDNQSGSEITKVQKTALYGSTVATTDMKGLKKIEEH
;
A
#
# COMPACT_ATOMS: atom_id res chain seq x y z
N MET A 1 20.35 -15.06 18.84
CA MET A 1 18.97 -14.56 19.03
C MET A 1 19.01 -13.06 18.78
N ALA A 2 18.86 -12.63 17.53
CA ALA A 2 18.91 -11.21 17.16
C ALA A 2 17.46 -10.76 16.91
N ALA A 3 16.98 -9.83 17.75
CA ALA A 3 15.71 -9.17 17.50
C ALA A 3 15.85 -8.36 16.21
N ALA A 4 15.03 -8.68 15.21
CA ALA A 4 14.92 -7.84 14.02
C ALA A 4 14.27 -6.51 14.44
N GLU A 5 15.09 -5.46 14.56
CA GLU A 5 14.59 -4.09 14.62
C GLU A 5 13.80 -3.82 13.34
N SER A 6 12.48 -3.85 13.46
CA SER A 6 11.58 -3.34 12.43
C SER A 6 11.86 -1.85 12.27
N ALA A 7 12.57 -1.50 11.20
CA ALA A 7 12.85 -0.13 10.82
C ALA A 7 11.58 0.55 10.28
N THR A 8 10.59 0.77 11.15
CA THR A 8 9.52 1.75 10.92
C THR A 8 9.90 3.05 11.62
N ALA A 9 10.97 3.69 11.15
CA ALA A 9 11.22 5.09 11.48
C ALA A 9 10.24 5.93 10.68
N ILE A 10 8.99 6.03 11.16
CA ILE A 10 8.02 7.00 10.65
C ILE A 10 8.68 8.37 10.81
N GLN A 11 8.94 9.04 9.69
CA GLN A 11 9.50 10.39 9.72
C GLN A 11 8.55 11.28 10.50
N ARG A 12 9.07 12.21 11.34
CA ARG A 12 8.29 13.00 12.32
C ARG A 12 7.03 13.73 11.78
N ASN A 13 6.87 13.83 10.46
CA ASN A 13 5.74 14.50 9.79
C ASN A 13 4.88 13.56 8.92
N GLN A 14 5.00 12.24 9.05
CA GLN A 14 4.15 11.29 8.34
C GLN A 14 2.98 10.84 9.22
N VAL A 15 1.78 10.81 8.64
CA VAL A 15 0.55 10.27 9.24
C VAL A 15 0.19 8.95 8.57
N ASP A 16 -0.59 8.12 9.25
CA ASP A 16 -1.19 6.93 8.64
C ASP A 16 -2.21 7.39 7.58
N LEU A 17 -2.08 6.88 6.36
CA LEU A 17 -2.96 7.20 5.24
C LEU A 17 -4.21 6.31 5.21
N LEU A 18 -4.38 5.37 6.14
CA LEU A 18 -5.51 4.43 6.18
C LEU A 18 -6.87 5.11 6.03
N ASP A 19 -7.06 6.26 6.69
CA ASP A 19 -8.31 7.04 6.67
C ASP A 19 -8.56 7.78 5.34
N PHE A 20 -7.53 7.87 4.49
CA PHE A 20 -7.57 8.52 3.17
C PHE A 20 -7.76 7.52 2.02
N ILE A 21 -7.78 6.21 2.32
CA ILE A 21 -8.00 5.17 1.33
C ILE A 21 -9.51 5.02 1.07
N ASP A 22 -9.91 5.14 -0.19
CA ASP A 22 -11.25 4.77 -0.62
C ASP A 22 -11.35 3.25 -0.80
N TRP A 23 -11.85 2.58 0.23
CA TRP A 23 -12.03 1.13 0.23
C TRP A 23 -13.06 0.62 -0.77
N SER A 24 -13.97 1.47 -1.26
CA SER A 24 -14.96 1.08 -2.26
C SER A 24 -14.36 0.84 -3.64
N GLY A 25 -13.22 1.49 -3.93
CA GLY A 25 -12.48 1.36 -5.19
C GLY A 25 -11.25 0.44 -5.10
N VAL A 26 -11.09 -0.33 -4.02
CA VAL A 26 -9.95 -1.24 -3.88
C VAL A 26 -10.18 -2.50 -4.72
N GLU A 27 -9.28 -2.72 -5.69
CA GLU A 27 -9.24 -3.94 -6.49
C GLU A 27 -8.06 -4.82 -6.05
N CYS A 28 -8.34 -6.09 -5.77
CA CYS A 28 -7.32 -7.08 -5.41
C CYS A 28 -7.31 -8.22 -6.42
N LEU A 29 -6.23 -8.30 -7.20
CA LEU A 29 -5.99 -9.41 -8.11
C LEU A 29 -5.27 -10.54 -7.36
N ASN A 30 -5.67 -11.79 -7.60
CA ASN A 30 -5.08 -12.98 -6.97
C ASN A 30 -5.23 -13.04 -5.42
N GLN A 31 -6.37 -12.59 -4.90
CA GLN A 31 -6.70 -12.74 -3.49
C GLN A 31 -7.08 -14.20 -3.17
N SER A 32 -6.58 -14.75 -2.06
CA SER A 32 -7.02 -16.05 -1.56
C SER A 32 -8.50 -16.02 -1.17
N SER A 33 -9.30 -16.96 -1.66
CA SER A 33 -10.72 -17.11 -1.30
C SER A 33 -10.93 -17.49 0.18
N GLY A 34 -9.90 -18.01 0.85
CA GLY A 34 -9.92 -18.35 2.28
C GLY A 34 -9.49 -17.22 3.22
N HIS A 35 -8.92 -16.13 2.69
CA HIS A 35 -8.42 -15.01 3.49
C HIS A 35 -8.84 -13.67 2.88
N SER A 36 -9.74 -12.96 3.55
CA SER A 36 -10.13 -11.59 3.17
C SER A 36 -8.94 -10.63 3.26
N LEU A 37 -8.85 -9.64 2.37
CA LEU A 37 -7.85 -8.55 2.42
C LEU A 37 -7.78 -7.87 3.79
N SER A 38 -8.91 -7.80 4.50
CA SER A 38 -9.00 -7.29 5.88
C SER A 38 -8.08 -8.02 6.87
N ASN A 39 -7.72 -9.29 6.61
CA ASN A 39 -6.79 -10.06 7.44
C ASN A 39 -5.32 -9.77 7.13
N ALA A 40 -5.01 -9.18 5.96
CA ALA A 40 -3.67 -8.71 5.59
C ALA A 40 -3.29 -7.39 6.31
N LEU A 41 -3.86 -7.15 7.49
CA LEU A 41 -3.53 -6.09 8.45
C LEU A 41 -2.90 -6.58 9.78
N LYS A 42 -2.81 -7.91 10.04
CA LYS A 42 -2.13 -8.53 11.21
C LYS A 42 -0.80 -9.24 10.88
N GLN A 43 0.21 -9.01 11.73
CA GLN A 43 1.57 -9.59 11.68
C GLN A 43 1.60 -11.15 11.76
N GLY A 44 2.59 -11.78 11.14
CA GLY A 44 2.75 -13.22 10.91
C GLY A 44 4.20 -13.58 10.49
N SER A 45 4.40 -14.77 9.90
CA SER A 45 5.73 -15.34 9.56
C SER A 45 6.56 -14.46 8.60
N GLU A 46 7.83 -14.23 8.93
CA GLU A 46 8.73 -13.36 8.16
C GLU A 46 9.19 -13.95 6.82
N GLU A 47 9.19 -15.28 6.69
CA GLU A 47 9.77 -15.99 5.55
C GLU A 47 8.88 -15.96 4.29
N GLU A 48 7.55 -15.93 4.47
CA GLU A 48 6.59 -15.87 3.35
C GLU A 48 6.16 -14.43 3.04
N GLY A 49 6.79 -13.43 3.67
CA GLY A 49 6.50 -12.03 3.42
C GLY A 49 6.99 -11.57 2.04
N PRO A 50 6.42 -10.48 1.50
CA PRO A 50 6.86 -9.93 0.22
C PRO A 50 8.33 -9.48 0.28
N LYS A 51 9.09 -9.81 -0.77
CA LYS A 51 10.49 -9.41 -0.94
C LYS A 51 10.62 -8.30 -1.96
N THR A 52 10.01 -8.48 -3.13
CA THR A 52 9.99 -7.47 -4.19
C THR A 52 8.58 -6.95 -4.39
N VAL A 53 8.40 -5.66 -4.12
CA VAL A 53 7.15 -4.92 -4.25
C VAL A 53 7.37 -3.76 -5.21
N LYS A 54 6.63 -3.72 -6.31
CA LYS A 54 6.62 -2.62 -7.28
C LYS A 54 5.42 -1.72 -7.00
N LEU A 55 5.65 -0.41 -6.99
CA LEU A 55 4.64 0.60 -6.74
C LEU A 55 4.39 1.43 -7.99
N PHE A 56 3.11 1.65 -8.33
CA PHE A 56 2.70 2.49 -9.44
C PHE A 56 1.70 3.53 -8.95
N ARG A 57 2.03 4.81 -9.09
CA ARG A 57 1.08 5.91 -8.78
C ARG A 57 0.28 6.31 -10.02
N ASN A 58 -0.94 6.76 -9.81
CA ASN A 58 -1.80 7.43 -10.80
C ASN A 58 -1.96 6.62 -12.11
N ARG A 59 -2.05 5.30 -11.96
CA ARG A 59 -2.27 4.36 -13.06
C ARG A 59 -3.34 3.39 -12.63
N GLU A 60 -4.47 3.46 -13.30
CA GLU A 60 -5.59 2.56 -13.08
C GLU A 60 -5.44 1.31 -13.96
N HIS A 61 -6.03 0.19 -13.54
CA HIS A 61 -6.06 -1.08 -14.29
C HIS A 61 -4.68 -1.69 -14.60
N MET A 62 -3.73 -1.56 -13.67
CA MET A 62 -2.47 -2.29 -13.72
C MET A 62 -2.73 -3.76 -13.36
N GLY A 63 -2.40 -4.67 -14.27
CA GLY A 63 -2.60 -6.11 -14.12
C GLY A 63 -1.36 -6.91 -14.51
N PHE A 64 -1.40 -8.22 -14.30
CA PHE A 64 -0.25 -9.10 -14.55
C PHE A 64 0.27 -9.06 -16.00
N SER A 65 -0.58 -8.72 -16.97
CA SER A 65 -0.21 -8.64 -18.39
C SER A 65 0.59 -7.39 -18.75
N ASN A 66 0.31 -6.24 -18.12
CA ASN A 66 0.87 -4.94 -18.52
C ASN A 66 1.86 -4.36 -17.49
N VAL A 67 2.02 -4.99 -16.32
CA VAL A 67 2.85 -4.47 -15.23
C VAL A 67 4.34 -4.37 -15.60
N ASN A 68 4.81 -5.21 -16.52
CA ASN A 68 6.20 -5.21 -16.98
C ASN A 68 6.45 -4.23 -18.15
N ASP A 69 5.39 -3.70 -18.77
CA ASP A 69 5.51 -2.74 -19.88
C ASP A 69 5.83 -1.33 -19.39
N PHE A 70 5.66 -1.09 -18.09
CA PHE A 70 5.82 0.23 -17.49
C PHE A 70 6.85 0.21 -16.36
N PRO A 71 7.72 1.23 -16.28
CA PRO A 71 8.66 1.33 -15.18
C PRO A 71 7.90 1.60 -13.88
N PRO A 72 8.24 0.89 -12.78
CA PRO A 72 7.65 1.16 -11.48
C PRO A 72 8.01 2.57 -11.00
N SER A 73 7.08 3.22 -10.29
CA SER A 73 7.38 4.49 -9.61
C SER A 73 8.45 4.26 -8.55
N ASP A 74 8.35 3.20 -7.77
CA ASP A 74 9.43 2.72 -6.91
C ASP A 74 9.32 1.20 -6.74
N ALA A 75 10.43 0.59 -6.32
CA ALA A 75 10.45 -0.82 -5.91
C ALA A 75 11.00 -0.92 -4.49
N ALA A 76 10.36 -1.73 -3.65
CA ALA A 76 10.60 -1.82 -2.22
C ALA A 76 10.43 -3.26 -1.72
N GLY A 77 10.97 -3.56 -0.52
CA GLY A 77 10.75 -4.82 0.18
C GLY A 77 10.05 -4.62 1.53
N LYS A 78 10.29 -5.54 2.48
CA LYS A 78 9.65 -5.71 3.80
C LYS A 78 9.21 -4.43 4.54
N SER A 79 10.00 -3.34 4.47
CA SER A 79 9.66 -2.03 5.03
C SER A 79 10.65 -0.98 4.51
N VAL A 80 10.24 -0.11 3.58
CA VAL A 80 11.17 0.84 2.94
C VAL A 80 10.54 2.23 2.80
N ALA A 81 11.34 3.25 3.14
CA ALA A 81 11.02 4.63 2.84
C ALA A 81 11.13 4.87 1.32
N VAL A 82 10.00 5.10 0.67
CA VAL A 82 9.94 5.44 -0.75
C VAL A 82 10.34 6.89 -0.99
N LYS A 83 10.84 7.19 -2.19
CA LYS A 83 11.24 8.56 -2.55
C LYS A 83 10.01 9.45 -2.69
N CYS A 84 9.71 10.30 -1.70
CA CYS A 84 8.50 11.15 -1.70
C CYS A 84 8.34 12.02 -2.97
N VAL A 85 9.44 12.45 -3.59
CA VAL A 85 9.42 13.18 -4.88
C VAL A 85 8.75 12.39 -6.00
N LYS A 86 8.83 11.05 -5.95
CA LYS A 86 8.15 10.14 -6.87
C LYS A 86 6.72 9.81 -6.45
N PHE A 87 6.21 10.38 -5.36
CA PHE A 87 4.86 10.16 -4.82
C PHE A 87 4.17 11.48 -4.46
N GLN A 88 4.41 12.53 -5.25
CA GLN A 88 3.62 13.75 -5.19
C GLN A 88 2.27 13.55 -5.90
N ASN A 89 1.19 14.10 -5.32
CA ASN A 89 -0.17 14.09 -5.85
C ASN A 89 -0.69 12.69 -6.22
N VAL A 90 -0.61 11.74 -5.28
CA VAL A 90 -1.11 10.37 -5.46
C VAL A 90 -2.63 10.35 -5.32
N ARG A 91 -3.32 9.90 -6.36
CA ARG A 91 -4.78 9.68 -6.40
C ARG A 91 -5.12 8.19 -6.44
N SER A 92 -4.32 7.41 -7.15
CA SER A 92 -4.40 5.95 -7.17
C SER A 92 -3.02 5.34 -6.94
N LEU A 93 -2.99 4.19 -6.27
CA LEU A 93 -1.75 3.47 -5.98
C LEU A 93 -1.97 1.98 -6.24
N THR A 94 -1.19 1.41 -7.14
CA THR A 94 -1.09 -0.04 -7.33
C THR A 94 0.13 -0.57 -6.58
N ILE A 95 -0.08 -1.62 -5.80
CA ILE A 95 0.96 -2.38 -5.13
C ILE A 95 1.05 -3.74 -5.82
N PHE A 96 2.16 -4.01 -6.50
CA PHE A 96 2.42 -5.27 -7.17
C PHE A 96 3.47 -6.05 -6.41
N ILE A 97 3.15 -7.28 -6.00
CA ILE A 97 4.08 -8.16 -5.29
C ILE A 97 4.59 -9.17 -6.30
N GLU A 98 5.89 -9.14 -6.55
CA GLU A 98 6.56 -9.97 -7.55
C GLU A 98 7.05 -11.30 -6.97
N ASP A 99 7.66 -11.26 -5.78
CA ASP A 99 8.17 -12.44 -5.09
C ASP A 99 8.13 -12.28 -3.55
N ASN A 100 8.40 -13.38 -2.84
CA ASN A 100 8.52 -13.44 -1.38
C ASN A 100 9.92 -13.82 -0.91
N GLN A 101 10.16 -13.73 0.40
CA GLN A 101 11.50 -13.93 0.96
C GLN A 101 12.01 -15.36 0.80
N SER A 102 11.11 -16.34 0.91
CA SER A 102 11.41 -17.78 0.79
C SER A 102 11.52 -18.30 -0.65
N GLY A 103 11.05 -17.55 -1.65
CA GLY A 103 10.87 -18.05 -3.02
C GLY A 103 9.74 -19.10 -3.14
N SER A 104 8.82 -19.14 -2.18
CA SER A 104 7.68 -20.06 -2.19
C SER A 104 6.59 -19.60 -3.17
N GLU A 105 5.61 -20.45 -3.46
CA GLU A 105 4.50 -20.12 -4.35
C GLU A 105 3.49 -19.13 -3.74
N ILE A 106 3.45 -19.02 -2.40
CA ILE A 106 2.44 -18.24 -1.69
C ILE A 106 3.11 -17.13 -0.89
N THR A 107 2.80 -15.89 -1.25
CA THR A 107 3.20 -14.71 -0.47
C THR A 107 2.11 -14.36 0.53
N LYS A 108 2.45 -14.33 1.82
CA LYS A 108 1.52 -13.93 2.89
C LYS A 108 1.71 -12.46 3.23
N VAL A 109 0.75 -11.64 2.84
CA VAL A 109 0.69 -10.23 3.25
C VAL A 109 -0.05 -10.14 4.57
N GLN A 110 0.62 -9.51 5.52
CA GLN A 110 0.18 -9.47 6.90
C GLN A 110 -0.22 -8.10 7.33
N LYS A 111 0.53 -7.05 7.01
CA LYS A 111 0.11 -5.68 7.28
C LYS A 111 0.58 -4.77 6.18
N THR A 112 -0.36 -4.15 5.48
CA THR A 112 -0.07 -3.02 4.60
C THR A 112 -0.39 -1.75 5.37
N ALA A 113 0.63 -0.91 5.59
CA ALA A 113 0.47 0.41 6.18
C ALA A 113 1.16 1.43 5.27
N LEU A 114 0.44 2.48 4.91
CA LEU A 114 0.94 3.55 4.05
C LEU A 114 1.07 4.80 4.93
N TYR A 115 2.30 5.31 5.05
CA TYR A 115 2.56 6.52 5.81
C TYR A 115 2.99 7.63 4.86
N GLY A 116 2.43 8.82 5.03
CA GLY A 116 2.75 9.95 4.17
C GLY A 116 2.26 11.27 4.73
N SER A 117 2.41 12.32 3.95
CA SER A 117 1.88 13.64 4.27
C SER A 117 0.75 13.96 3.30
N THR A 118 -0.40 14.34 3.84
CA THR A 118 -1.50 14.84 3.02
C THR A 118 -1.15 16.23 2.52
N VAL A 119 -1.28 16.46 1.22
CA VAL A 119 -1.40 17.84 0.72
C VAL A 119 -2.74 18.36 1.25
N ALA A 120 -2.76 19.55 1.84
CA ALA A 120 -4.01 20.15 2.32
C ALA A 120 -4.98 20.27 1.14
N THR A 121 -5.94 19.35 1.05
CA THR A 121 -7.05 19.43 0.10
C THR A 121 -8.29 19.80 0.88
N THR A 122 -9.00 20.83 0.42
CA THR A 122 -10.25 21.31 1.02
C THR A 122 -11.19 20.14 1.27
N ASP A 123 -11.46 19.87 2.54
CA ASP A 123 -12.23 18.72 3.00
C ASP A 123 -13.70 18.87 2.61
N MET A 124 -14.14 18.14 1.57
CA MET A 124 -15.53 18.17 1.07
C MET A 124 -16.46 17.26 1.88
N LYS A 125 -15.97 16.54 2.90
CA LYS A 125 -16.82 15.78 3.83
C LYS A 125 -17.54 16.68 4.85
N GLY A 126 -17.25 17.99 4.86
CA GLY A 126 -17.84 18.98 5.75
C GLY A 126 -19.10 19.70 5.25
N LEU A 127 -19.66 19.37 4.08
CA LEU A 127 -20.89 19.99 3.59
C LEU A 127 -22.13 19.34 4.24
N LYS A 128 -22.46 19.77 5.46
CA LYS A 128 -23.79 19.55 6.02
C LYS A 128 -24.78 20.37 5.20
N LYS A 129 -25.71 19.68 4.53
CA LYS A 129 -26.86 20.29 3.86
C LYS A 129 -27.66 21.05 4.92
N ILE A 130 -27.67 22.37 4.85
CA ILE A 130 -28.56 23.21 5.67
C ILE A 130 -29.98 22.95 5.13
N GLU A 131 -30.81 22.26 5.89
CA GLU A 131 -32.26 22.24 5.67
C GLU A 131 -32.80 23.59 6.12
N GLU A 132 -33.16 24.44 5.15
CA GLU A 132 -33.91 25.67 5.39
C GLU A 132 -35.36 25.29 5.72
N HIS A 133 -35.86 25.89 6.81
CA HIS A 133 -37.21 25.69 7.38
C HIS A 133 -38.32 26.27 6.49
#